data_AF-A0A4X1THF0-F1
#
_entry.id   AF-A0A4X1THF0-F1
#
_cell.length_a   1.000
_cell.length_b   1.000
_cell.length_c   1.000
_cell.angle_alpha   90.00
_cell.angle_beta   90.00
_cell.angle_gamma   90.00
#
_symmetry.space_group_name_H-M   'P 1'
#
loop_
_entity.id
_entity.type
_entity.pdbx_description
1 polymer ?
#
loop_
_entity_poly.entity_id
_entity_poly.type
_entity_poly.pdbx_seq_one_letter_code
_entity_poly.pdbx_strand_id
1 'polypeptide(L)'
;MAQVAMSTLPVENEESSDSRMVVTFLVSALESMCKELAKSKAEVACIAMYEADVFVVGTEKGRAFVNARTDLQKDFAKYCKC
;
A
#
# COMPACT_ATOMS: atom_id res chain seq x y z
N MET A 1 -29.59 -41.58 -7.50
CA MET A 1 -28.48 -40.98 -6.73
C MET A 1 -27.91 -39.85 -7.57
N ALA A 2 -27.95 -38.61 -7.08
CA ALA A 2 -27.39 -37.44 -7.75
C ALA A 2 -26.11 -37.06 -7.02
N GLN A 3 -24.96 -37.17 -7.69
CA GLN A 3 -23.69 -36.69 -7.15
C GLN A 3 -23.62 -35.17 -7.39
N VAL A 4 -23.60 -34.43 -6.28
CA VAL A 4 -23.24 -33.01 -6.26
C VAL A 4 -21.72 -32.96 -6.38
N ALA A 5 -21.23 -32.58 -7.56
CA ALA A 5 -19.84 -32.21 -7.73
C ALA A 5 -19.62 -30.86 -7.04
N MET A 6 -19.11 -30.89 -5.80
CA MET A 6 -18.56 -29.70 -5.16
C MET A 6 -17.27 -29.35 -5.90
N SER A 7 -17.32 -28.29 -6.71
CA SER A 7 -16.13 -27.66 -7.27
C SER A 7 -15.28 -27.10 -6.12
N THR A 8 -14.24 -27.82 -5.74
CA THR A 8 -13.12 -27.32 -4.95
C THR A 8 -12.11 -26.71 -5.91
N LEU A 9 -12.17 -25.40 -6.12
CA LEU A 9 -11.14 -24.59 -6.80
C LEU A 9 -10.90 -23.33 -5.95
N PRO A 10 -9.66 -22.79 -5.97
CA PRO A 10 -8.75 -22.94 -4.83
C PRO A 10 -8.76 -21.75 -3.86
N VAL A 11 -8.58 -22.10 -2.58
CA VAL A 11 -8.18 -21.25 -1.44
C VAL A 11 -6.76 -20.73 -1.69
N GLU A 12 -6.60 -19.80 -2.64
CA GLU A 12 -5.33 -19.10 -2.86
C GLU A 12 -5.56 -17.59 -3.11
N ASN A 13 -6.77 -17.22 -3.54
CA ASN A 13 -7.10 -15.82 -3.83
C ASN A 13 -7.64 -15.04 -2.61
N GLU A 14 -8.08 -15.73 -1.57
CA GLU A 14 -8.62 -15.10 -0.35
C GLU A 14 -7.49 -14.51 0.50
N GLU A 15 -6.36 -15.22 0.66
CA GLU A 15 -5.23 -14.76 1.49
C GLU A 15 -4.50 -13.53 0.89
N SER A 16 -4.38 -13.47 -0.44
CA SER A 16 -3.87 -12.28 -1.16
C SER A 16 -4.84 -11.11 -1.05
N SER A 17 -6.15 -11.37 -1.11
CA SER A 17 -7.19 -10.36 -0.91
C SER A 17 -7.19 -9.79 0.52
N ASP A 18 -7.07 -10.65 1.53
CA ASP A 18 -6.94 -10.27 2.95
C ASP A 18 -5.68 -9.44 3.19
N SER A 19 -4.53 -9.88 2.66
CA SER A 19 -3.26 -9.16 2.80
C SER A 19 -3.30 -7.78 2.15
N ARG A 20 -3.91 -7.67 0.95
CA ARG A 20 -4.13 -6.38 0.28
C ARG A 20 -5.06 -5.47 1.07
N MET A 21 -6.11 -6.02 1.68
CA MET A 21 -7.01 -5.26 2.56
C MET A 21 -6.27 -4.75 3.80
N VAL A 22 -5.46 -5.58 4.45
CA VAL A 22 -4.63 -5.18 5.60
C VAL A 22 -3.68 -4.04 5.21
N VAL A 23 -2.98 -4.14 4.08
CA VAL A 23 -2.08 -3.09 3.60
C VAL A 23 -2.83 -1.80 3.34
N THR A 24 -3.98 -1.86 2.68
CA THR A 24 -4.81 -0.68 2.40
C THR A 24 -5.29 -0.01 3.69
N PHE A 25 -5.67 -0.79 4.70
CA PHE A 25 -6.06 -0.29 6.01
C PHE A 25 -4.90 0.41 6.73
N LEU A 26 -3.70 -0.18 6.72
CA LEU A 26 -2.51 0.42 7.32
C LEU A 26 -2.08 1.70 6.60
N VAL A 27 -2.12 1.72 5.27
CA VAL A 27 -1.88 2.91 4.45
C VAL A 27 -2.87 4.03 4.81
N SER A 28 -4.14 3.69 5.04
CA SER A 28 -5.16 4.66 5.49
C SER A 28 -4.89 5.19 6.90
N ALA A 29 -4.41 4.34 7.81
CA ALA A 29 -4.00 4.75 9.16
C ALA A 29 -2.80 5.72 9.13
N LEU A 30 -1.81 5.45 8.26
CA LEU A 30 -0.67 6.34 8.04
C LEU A 30 -1.12 7.71 7.49
N GLU A 31 -2.11 7.73 6.58
CA GLU A 31 -2.69 9.00 6.12
C GLU A 31 -3.31 9.81 7.26
N SER A 32 -4.02 9.14 8.17
CA SER A 32 -4.61 9.78 9.35
C SER A 32 -3.54 10.40 10.25
N MET A 33 -2.44 9.68 10.50
CA MET A 33 -1.30 10.21 11.25
C MET A 33 -0.65 11.41 10.55
N CYS A 34 -0.48 11.35 9.22
CA CYS A 34 0.08 12.46 8.45
C CYS A 34 -0.79 13.73 8.55
N LYS A 35 -2.12 13.59 8.63
CA LYS A 35 -3.03 14.73 8.83
C LYS A 35 -2.82 15.40 10.18
N GLU A 36 -2.59 14.62 11.25
CA GLU A 36 -2.28 15.19 12.57
C GLU A 36 -0.90 15.85 12.59
N LEU A 37 0.11 15.23 11.97
CA LEU A 37 1.46 15.79 11.87
C LEU A 37 1.50 17.13 11.11
N ALA A 38 0.67 17.27 10.09
CA ALA A 38 0.53 18.52 9.34
C ALA A 38 0.08 19.70 10.25
N LYS A 39 -0.76 19.45 11.27
CA LYS A 39 -1.18 20.48 12.24
C LYS A 39 -0.02 21.01 13.08
N SER A 40 1.01 20.18 13.29
CA SER A 40 2.23 20.55 14.01
C SER A 40 3.32 21.15 13.12
N LYS A 41 3.01 21.47 11.84
CA LYS A 41 3.98 21.92 10.82
C LYS A 41 5.11 20.92 10.55
N ALA A 42 4.93 19.66 10.95
CA ALA A 42 5.84 18.58 10.57
C ALA A 42 5.47 18.14 9.15
N GLU A 43 6.47 17.91 8.31
CA GLU A 43 6.29 17.38 6.95
C GLU A 43 6.81 15.94 6.91
N VAL A 44 6.02 15.04 6.35
CA VAL A 44 6.34 13.61 6.28
C VAL A 44 5.97 13.08 4.91
N ALA A 45 6.81 12.20 4.38
CA ALA A 45 6.52 11.42 3.19
C ALA A 45 6.97 9.97 3.40
N CYS A 46 6.11 9.03 3.02
CA CYS A 46 6.30 7.61 3.11
C CYS A 46 6.03 6.99 1.74
N ILE A 47 6.94 6.12 1.30
CA ILE A 47 6.75 5.26 0.13
C ILE A 47 6.58 3.85 0.67
N ALA A 48 5.47 3.19 0.35
CA ALA A 48 5.24 1.80 0.68
C ALA A 48 5.07 0.99 -0.61
N MET A 49 5.54 -0.25 -0.60
CA MET A 49 5.43 -1.19 -1.71
C MET A 49 4.70 -2.43 -1.21
N TYR A 50 3.75 -2.92 -2.00
CA TYR A 50 3.13 -4.23 -1.77
C TYR A 50 2.91 -4.90 -3.13
N GLU A 51 3.50 -6.07 -3.32
CA GLU A 51 3.55 -6.76 -4.61
C GLU A 51 4.06 -5.82 -5.73
N ALA A 52 3.21 -5.47 -6.69
CA ALA A 52 3.51 -4.54 -7.78
C ALA A 52 3.06 -3.09 -7.51
N ASP A 53 2.30 -2.85 -6.44
CA ASP A 53 1.68 -1.56 -6.14
C ASP A 53 2.60 -0.67 -5.29
N VAL A 54 2.68 0.60 -5.65
CA VAL A 54 3.42 1.66 -4.93
C VAL A 54 2.41 2.62 -4.30
N PHE A 55 2.53 2.83 -2.99
CA PHE A 55 1.69 3.75 -2.24
C PHE A 55 2.53 4.92 -1.72
N VAL A 56 2.09 6.15 -2.00
CA VAL A 56 2.74 7.36 -1.49
C VAL A 56 1.80 8.01 -0.48
N VAL A 57 2.22 8.05 0.78
CA VAL A 57 1.48 8.63 1.90
C VAL A 57 2.30 9.77 2.48
N GLY A 58 1.66 10.81 2.99
CA GLY A 58 2.39 11.92 3.58
C GLY A 58 1.54 13.16 3.77
N THR A 59 2.18 14.20 4.29
CA THR A 59 1.64 15.55 4.28
C THR A 59 1.58 16.09 2.85
N GLU A 60 0.89 17.21 2.64
CA GLU A 60 0.72 17.79 1.31
C GLU A 60 2.07 18.04 0.60
N LYS A 61 3.04 18.67 1.29
CA LYS A 61 4.36 18.91 0.69
C LYS A 61 5.18 17.64 0.56
N GLY A 62 5.10 16.74 1.55
CA GLY A 62 5.80 15.45 1.52
C GLY A 62 5.39 14.61 0.31
N ARG A 63 4.08 14.48 0.08
CA ARG A 63 3.56 13.78 -1.12
C ARG A 63 3.94 14.50 -2.40
N ALA A 64 3.82 15.83 -2.45
CA ALA A 64 4.21 16.59 -3.64
C ALA A 64 5.68 16.39 -4.01
N PHE A 65 6.58 16.37 -3.02
CA PHE A 65 8.00 16.13 -3.22
C PHE A 65 8.27 14.72 -3.79
N VAL A 66 7.69 13.68 -3.18
CA VAL A 66 7.87 12.30 -3.64
C VAL A 66 7.26 12.07 -5.02
N ASN A 67 6.10 12.68 -5.30
CA ASN A 67 5.46 12.59 -6.62
C ASN A 67 6.27 13.32 -7.71
N ALA A 68 6.93 14.42 -7.38
CA ALA A 68 7.85 15.09 -8.30
C ALA A 68 9.13 14.26 -8.55
N ARG A 69 9.52 13.42 -7.60
CA ARG A 69 10.73 12.57 -7.63
C ARG A 69 10.39 11.11 -7.87
N THR A 70 9.83 10.82 -9.05
CA THR A 70 9.49 9.45 -9.47
C THR A 70 10.71 8.52 -9.55
N ASP A 71 11.93 9.07 -9.62
CA ASP A 71 13.19 8.34 -9.49
C ASP A 71 13.30 7.64 -8.12
N LEU A 72 12.97 8.34 -7.03
CA LEU A 72 13.00 7.75 -5.68
C LEU A 72 12.03 6.58 -5.54
N GLN A 73 10.83 6.72 -6.10
CA GLN A 73 9.83 5.65 -6.09
C GLN A 73 10.31 4.42 -6.88
N LYS A 74 10.91 4.63 -8.05
CA LYS A 74 11.45 3.57 -8.90
C LYS A 74 12.64 2.87 -8.25
N ASP A 75 13.56 3.63 -7.66
CA ASP A 75 14.73 3.08 -6.98
C ASP A 75 14.31 2.25 -5.76
N PHE A 76 13.35 2.75 -4.98
CA PHE A 76 12.78 2.01 -3.86
C PHE A 76 12.07 0.73 -4.32
N ALA A 77 11.23 0.82 -5.35
CA ALA A 77 10.55 -0.35 -5.93
C ALA A 77 11.55 -1.38 -6.48
N LYS A 78 12.65 -0.93 -7.09
CA LYS A 78 13.71 -1.82 -7.58
C LYS A 78 14.43 -2.52 -6.44
N TYR A 79 14.75 -1.79 -5.37
CA TYR A 79 15.39 -2.34 -4.18
C TYR A 79 14.52 -3.38 -3.47
N CYS A 80 13.22 -3.13 -3.37
CA CYS A 80 12.27 -4.05 -2.70
C CYS A 80 11.87 -5.27 -3.54
N LYS A 81 12.20 -5.32 -4.83
CA LYS A 81 11.91 -6.46 -5.73
C LYS A 81 13.00 -7.54 -5.73
N CYS A 82 13.96 -7.46 -4.80
CA CYS A 82 14.99 -8.49 -4.61
C CYS A 82 14.43 -9.79 -4.06
#